data_AF-A0A8K1FYP2-F1
#
_entry.id   AF-A0A8K1FYP2-F1
#
_cell.length_a   1.000
_cell.length_b   1.000
_cell.length_c   1.000
_cell.angle_alpha   90.00
_cell.angle_beta   90.00
_cell.angle_gamma   90.00
#
_symmetry.space_group_name_H-M   'P 1'
#
loop_
_entity.id
_entity.type
_entity.pdbx_description
1 polymer ?
#
loop_
_entity_poly.entity_id
_entity_poly.type
_entity_poly.pdbx_seq_one_letter_code
_entity_poly.pdbx_strand_id
1 'polypeptide(L)'
;LQGRQEGLSPESPLLDPCLPRDARDELQQAGLTLHLRGSGDFQRCRELLQPLLNRTNESQSSLNGVFQPPVHFHNSEFYGFSEFYYCTEDVLRMGGDYSAARFTRAAQEYCSTRWAVLRERFERGLYAPHADLHRLKFQCFKSAWMFEVFHRGFSFPESYGSLKTALQVYDKEVQWTLGAILYRTRFLPLRDIQQENFRGIHSHWRSFSFVYNHYLFLACFLVVLLSILLYLLRLRRIHRRLPHPSSSSSSSSSSSSSSPALWIQDGLSPQKIPG
;
A
#
# COMPACT_ATOMS: atom_id res chain seq x y z
N LEU A 1 -31.19 29.19 40.82
CA LEU A 1 -30.76 29.31 39.41
C LEU A 1 -30.51 30.79 39.08
N GLN A 2 -29.40 31.35 39.54
CA GLN A 2 -28.97 32.70 39.16
C GLN A 2 -28.02 32.53 37.97
N GLY A 3 -28.54 32.78 36.76
CA GLY A 3 -27.82 32.66 35.50
C GLY A 3 -26.69 33.68 35.43
N ARG A 4 -25.46 33.23 35.64
CA ARG A 4 -24.25 34.00 35.42
C ARG A 4 -24.06 34.13 33.90
N GLN A 5 -24.05 35.36 33.39
CA GLN A 5 -23.72 35.73 32.01
C GLN A 5 -22.22 35.49 31.70
N GLU A 6 -21.66 34.37 32.14
CA GLU A 6 -20.26 34.02 31.93
C GLU A 6 -20.04 33.66 30.45
N GLY A 7 -18.98 34.22 29.87
CA GLY A 7 -18.61 34.05 28.46
C GLY A 7 -19.24 35.04 27.49
N LEU A 8 -20.24 35.82 27.88
CA LEU A 8 -20.95 36.74 26.96
C LEU A 8 -20.21 38.06 26.69
N SER A 9 -19.20 38.41 27.49
CA SER A 9 -18.38 39.60 27.27
C SER A 9 -16.90 39.37 27.59
N PRO A 10 -15.97 40.18 27.05
CA PRO A 10 -14.54 40.11 27.36
C PRO A 10 -14.18 40.36 28.84
N GLU A 11 -15.03 41.10 29.56
CA GLU A 11 -14.88 41.45 30.98
C GLU A 11 -15.33 40.32 31.90
N SER A 12 -16.26 39.49 31.44
CA SER A 12 -16.77 38.29 32.13
C SER A 12 -16.59 37.03 31.27
N PRO A 13 -15.34 36.65 30.91
CA PRO A 13 -15.09 35.50 30.04
C PRO A 13 -15.31 34.18 30.77
N LEU A 14 -15.60 33.13 30.02
CA LEU A 14 -15.61 31.76 30.52
C LEU A 14 -14.16 31.31 30.77
N LEU A 15 -13.87 30.79 31.96
CA LEU A 15 -12.54 30.32 32.31
C LEU A 15 -12.29 28.91 31.77
N ASP A 16 -11.29 28.77 30.90
CA ASP A 16 -10.91 27.49 30.30
C ASP A 16 -9.57 26.99 30.89
N PRO A 17 -9.54 25.87 31.63
CA PRO A 17 -8.30 25.29 32.15
C PRO A 17 -7.39 24.72 31.06
N CYS A 18 -7.91 24.42 29.88
CA CYS A 18 -7.16 23.86 28.77
C CYS A 18 -6.43 24.90 27.91
N LEU A 19 -6.64 26.19 28.18
CA LEU A 19 -5.87 27.29 27.58
C LEU A 19 -4.76 27.76 28.53
N PRO A 20 -3.60 28.21 28.00
CA PRO A 20 -2.54 28.79 28.81
C PRO A 20 -3.05 29.95 29.65
N ARG A 21 -2.48 30.14 30.84
CA ARG A 21 -2.93 31.16 31.78
C ARG A 21 -3.01 32.55 31.13
N ASP A 22 -4.13 33.23 31.32
CA ASP A 22 -4.46 34.56 30.77
C ASP A 22 -4.57 34.64 29.23
N ALA A 23 -4.44 33.52 28.50
CA ALA A 23 -4.68 33.49 27.06
C ALA A 23 -6.15 33.81 26.77
N ARG A 24 -6.41 34.57 25.70
CA ARG A 24 -7.77 34.90 25.26
C ARG A 24 -8.13 34.07 24.04
N ASP A 25 -9.37 33.62 23.99
CA ASP A 25 -9.94 32.98 22.82
C ASP A 25 -11.41 33.33 22.64
N GLU A 26 -11.95 33.09 21.46
CA GLU A 26 -13.35 33.33 21.14
C GLU A 26 -13.92 32.13 20.40
N LEU A 27 -15.06 31.64 20.86
CA LEU A 27 -15.82 30.59 20.20
C LEU A 27 -17.08 31.19 19.58
N GLN A 28 -17.28 30.99 18.28
CA GLN A 28 -18.50 31.39 17.59
C GLN A 28 -19.38 30.17 17.34
N GLN A 29 -20.57 30.15 17.93
CA GLN A 29 -21.51 29.03 17.76
C GLN A 29 -22.95 29.55 17.66
N ALA A 30 -23.65 29.16 16.60
CA ALA A 30 -25.07 29.50 16.37
C ALA A 30 -25.40 31.00 16.52
N GLY A 31 -24.48 31.88 16.09
CA GLY A 31 -24.65 33.34 16.18
C GLY A 31 -24.28 33.95 17.54
N LEU A 32 -23.83 33.15 18.50
CA LEU A 32 -23.30 33.59 19.79
C LEU A 32 -21.77 33.60 19.76
N THR A 33 -21.17 34.69 20.24
CA THR A 33 -19.72 34.74 20.52
C THR A 33 -19.49 34.54 22.02
N LEU A 34 -18.73 33.50 22.35
CA LEU A 34 -18.30 33.21 23.71
C LEU A 34 -16.83 33.61 23.87
N HIS A 35 -16.55 34.48 24.81
CA HIS A 35 -15.20 34.90 25.16
C HIS A 35 -14.62 33.97 26.22
N LEU A 36 -13.45 33.42 25.94
CA LEU A 36 -12.73 32.49 26.81
C LEU A 36 -11.48 33.15 27.40
N ARG A 37 -11.12 32.75 28.61
CA ARG A 37 -9.85 33.12 29.23
C ARG A 37 -9.20 31.89 29.89
N GLY A 38 -7.94 31.64 29.55
CA GLY A 38 -7.20 30.50 30.06
C GLY A 38 -6.90 30.62 31.55
N SER A 39 -7.19 29.59 32.33
CA SER A 39 -6.73 29.48 33.73
C SER A 39 -5.42 28.71 33.87
N GLY A 40 -5.02 27.92 32.86
CA GLY A 40 -3.74 27.23 32.83
C GLY A 40 -3.65 26.02 33.77
N ASP A 41 -4.78 25.41 34.13
CA ASP A 41 -4.83 24.26 35.04
C ASP A 41 -4.83 22.94 34.25
N PHE A 42 -3.62 22.38 34.08
CA PHE A 42 -3.43 21.14 33.33
C PHE A 42 -4.19 19.95 33.94
N GLN A 43 -4.27 19.84 35.26
CA GLN A 43 -4.95 18.73 35.92
C GLN A 43 -6.47 18.85 35.71
N ARG A 44 -7.02 20.06 35.90
CA ARG A 44 -8.44 20.28 35.65
C ARG A 44 -8.80 20.08 34.19
N CYS A 45 -7.93 20.49 33.27
CA CYS A 45 -8.12 20.24 31.84
C CYS A 45 -8.26 18.74 31.57
N ARG A 46 -7.35 17.90 32.08
CA ARG A 46 -7.42 16.45 31.93
C ARG A 46 -8.75 15.86 32.43
N GLU A 47 -9.20 16.27 33.61
CA GLU A 47 -10.49 15.84 34.16
C GLU A 47 -11.68 16.20 33.27
N LEU A 48 -11.67 17.40 32.68
CA LEU A 48 -12.73 17.83 31.75
C LEU A 48 -12.72 17.05 30.43
N LEU A 49 -11.56 16.52 30.01
CA LEU A 49 -11.43 15.74 28.78
C LEU A 49 -11.82 14.27 28.95
N GLN A 50 -11.79 13.73 30.18
CA GLN A 50 -12.10 12.32 30.43
C GLN A 50 -13.46 11.84 29.87
N PRO A 51 -14.57 12.60 30.03
CA PRO A 51 -15.85 12.21 29.45
C PRO A 51 -15.82 12.07 27.92
N LEU A 52 -14.95 12.81 27.22
CA LEU A 52 -14.83 12.79 25.76
C LEU A 52 -14.17 11.50 25.24
N LEU A 53 -13.51 10.74 26.10
CA LEU A 53 -13.01 9.40 25.74
C LEU A 53 -14.15 8.41 25.52
N ASN A 54 -15.34 8.70 26.08
CA ASN A 54 -16.56 7.91 25.94
C ASN A 54 -16.31 6.41 26.21
N ARG A 55 -15.64 6.11 27.32
CA ARG A 55 -15.31 4.73 27.70
C ARG A 55 -16.55 3.99 28.19
N THR A 56 -16.66 2.72 27.81
CA THR A 56 -17.68 1.80 28.30
C THR A 56 -17.09 0.93 29.43
N ASN A 57 -17.96 0.30 30.21
CA ASN A 57 -17.56 -0.67 31.24
C ASN A 57 -17.23 -2.06 30.66
N GLU A 58 -17.14 -2.18 29.33
CA GLU A 58 -16.86 -3.44 28.67
C GLU A 58 -15.40 -3.86 28.89
N SER A 59 -15.18 -5.16 29.05
CA SER A 59 -13.82 -5.70 29.11
C SER A 59 -13.13 -5.53 27.76
N GLN A 60 -11.83 -5.19 27.78
CA GLN A 60 -11.01 -5.09 26.56
C GLN A 60 -11.54 -4.05 25.56
N SER A 61 -12.05 -2.92 26.06
CA SER A 61 -12.44 -1.77 25.24
C SER A 61 -11.55 -0.55 25.51
N SER A 62 -11.45 0.30 24.48
CA SER A 62 -10.68 1.55 24.50
C SER A 62 -11.62 2.75 24.39
N LEU A 63 -11.37 3.66 23.45
CA LEU A 63 -12.23 4.83 23.20
C LEU A 63 -13.55 4.39 22.55
N ASN A 64 -14.65 5.05 22.89
CA ASN A 64 -15.99 4.76 22.35
C ASN A 64 -16.44 3.29 22.49
N GLY A 65 -15.92 2.55 23.47
CA GLY A 65 -16.21 1.12 23.64
C GLY A 65 -15.63 0.22 22.55
N VAL A 66 -14.72 0.72 21.71
CA VAL A 66 -14.12 -0.09 20.63
C VAL A 66 -13.17 -1.13 21.23
N PHE A 67 -13.35 -2.39 20.81
CA PHE A 67 -12.51 -3.51 21.20
C PHE A 67 -11.02 -3.21 20.97
N GLN A 68 -10.21 -3.46 22.00
CA GLN A 68 -8.75 -3.36 21.97
C GLN A 68 -8.16 -4.68 22.48
N PRO A 69 -7.35 -5.39 21.67
CA PRO A 69 -6.61 -6.56 22.13
C PRO A 69 -5.75 -6.24 23.35
N PRO A 70 -5.57 -7.20 24.28
CA PRO A 70 -4.69 -6.99 25.43
C PRO A 70 -3.24 -6.74 24.98
N VAL A 71 -2.63 -5.70 25.55
CA VAL A 71 -1.24 -5.34 25.27
C VAL A 71 -0.33 -5.91 26.37
N HIS A 72 0.72 -6.61 25.99
CA HIS A 72 1.74 -7.10 26.91
C HIS A 72 2.71 -5.98 27.29
N PHE A 73 2.32 -5.09 28.20
CA PHE A 73 3.08 -3.87 28.53
C PHE A 73 4.52 -4.10 29.00
N HIS A 74 4.85 -5.25 29.57
CA HIS A 74 6.21 -5.58 30.01
C HIS A 74 7.15 -6.04 28.88
N ASN A 75 6.58 -6.44 27.74
CA ASN A 75 7.31 -6.96 26.59
C ASN A 75 6.74 -6.38 25.29
N SER A 76 6.57 -5.06 25.27
CA SER A 76 6.18 -4.32 24.09
C SER A 76 6.90 -2.97 24.05
N GLU A 77 7.00 -2.43 22.85
CA GLU A 77 7.50 -1.08 22.58
C GLU A 77 6.56 -0.41 21.58
N PHE A 78 6.39 0.90 21.71
CA PHE A 78 5.54 1.69 20.82
C PHE A 78 6.24 2.97 20.39
N TYR A 79 5.94 3.40 19.16
CA TYR A 79 6.34 4.71 18.66
C TYR A 79 5.13 5.63 18.61
N GLY A 80 5.27 6.83 19.17
CA GLY A 80 4.28 7.91 19.11
C GLY A 80 4.67 8.93 18.05
N PHE A 81 3.89 9.00 16.97
CA PHE A 81 4.09 9.97 15.89
C PHE A 81 3.15 11.16 16.02
N SER A 82 3.37 12.17 15.17
CA SER A 82 2.49 13.34 15.05
C SER A 82 2.32 14.05 16.40
N GLU A 83 1.09 14.19 16.92
CA GLU A 83 0.85 14.92 18.18
C GLU A 83 1.55 14.30 19.39
N PHE A 84 1.87 13.01 19.38
CA PHE A 84 2.74 12.44 20.43
C PHE A 84 4.12 13.09 20.45
N TYR A 85 4.70 13.31 19.27
CA TYR A 85 5.97 14.02 19.13
C TYR A 85 5.81 15.51 19.33
N TYR A 86 4.84 16.16 18.66
CA TYR A 86 4.69 17.60 18.73
C TYR A 86 4.38 18.11 20.14
N CYS A 87 3.57 17.37 20.91
CA CYS A 87 3.27 17.75 22.29
C CYS A 87 4.46 17.54 23.23
N THR A 88 5.42 16.66 22.91
CA THR A 88 6.61 16.42 23.74
C THR A 88 7.80 17.27 23.31
N GLU A 89 7.92 17.63 22.03
CA GLU A 89 9.11 18.29 21.49
C GLU A 89 8.93 19.79 21.27
N ASP A 90 7.86 20.23 20.60
CA ASP A 90 7.79 21.57 20.00
C ASP A 90 8.07 22.69 21.00
N VAL A 91 7.44 22.60 22.18
CA VAL A 91 7.57 23.61 23.24
C VAL A 91 8.11 23.07 24.56
N LEU A 92 7.98 21.76 24.80
CA LEU A 92 8.50 21.13 26.03
C LEU A 92 9.92 20.59 25.86
N ARG A 93 10.44 20.48 24.62
CA ARG A 93 11.82 20.08 24.28
C ARG A 93 12.24 18.75 24.94
N MET A 94 11.32 17.79 24.98
CA MET A 94 11.50 16.50 25.63
C MET A 94 10.99 15.33 24.77
N GLY A 95 11.08 15.44 23.43
CA GLY A 95 10.81 14.33 22.53
C GLY A 95 11.75 13.14 22.76
N GLY A 96 11.40 11.98 22.19
CA GLY A 96 12.11 10.72 22.39
C GLY A 96 11.46 9.87 23.47
N ASP A 97 12.24 9.34 24.41
CA ASP A 97 11.73 8.40 25.41
C ASP A 97 10.73 9.09 26.36
N TYR A 98 9.48 8.62 26.33
CA TYR A 98 8.38 9.20 27.08
C TYR A 98 8.42 8.80 28.55
N SER A 99 8.16 9.77 29.42
CA SER A 99 7.96 9.57 30.86
C SER A 99 6.76 10.38 31.32
N ALA A 100 5.72 9.70 31.80
CA ALA A 100 4.49 10.34 32.27
C ALA A 100 4.78 11.40 33.34
N ALA A 101 5.64 11.10 34.32
CA ALA A 101 5.99 12.02 35.40
C ALA A 101 6.73 13.28 34.92
N ARG A 102 7.67 13.14 33.98
CA ARG A 102 8.37 14.30 33.39
C ARG A 102 7.43 15.13 32.52
N PHE A 103 6.62 14.44 31.70
CA PHE A 103 5.71 15.08 30.75
C PHE A 103 4.63 15.88 31.47
N THR A 104 3.94 15.27 32.44
CA THR A 104 2.91 15.95 33.24
C THR A 104 3.43 17.18 33.97
N ARG A 105 4.63 17.10 34.56
CA ARG A 105 5.27 18.24 35.21
C ARG A 105 5.57 19.37 34.22
N ALA A 106 6.19 19.06 33.09
CA ALA A 106 6.52 20.05 32.07
C ALA A 106 5.26 20.69 31.46
N ALA A 107 4.23 19.90 31.18
CA ALA A 107 2.95 20.38 30.68
C ALA A 107 2.24 21.29 31.70
N GLN A 108 2.24 20.92 32.98
CA GLN A 108 1.67 21.76 34.05
C GLN A 108 2.40 23.10 34.21
N GLU A 109 3.73 23.08 34.16
CA GLU A 109 4.54 24.30 34.20
C GLU A 109 4.28 25.20 32.98
N TYR A 110 4.23 24.61 31.79
CA TYR A 110 3.90 25.33 30.57
C TYR A 110 2.51 25.99 30.66
N CYS A 111 1.48 25.26 31.10
CA CYS A 111 0.12 25.77 31.16
C CYS A 111 -0.11 26.86 32.20
N SER A 112 0.54 26.73 33.36
CA SER A 112 0.47 27.73 34.42
C SER A 112 1.26 29.01 34.12
N THR A 113 2.12 28.98 33.11
CA THR A 113 2.87 30.15 32.63
C THR A 113 1.92 31.13 31.93
N ARG A 114 2.03 32.42 32.26
CA ARG A 114 1.21 33.49 31.65
C ARG A 114 1.44 33.55 30.14
N TRP A 115 0.37 33.73 29.37
CA TRP A 115 0.40 33.82 27.92
C TRP A 115 1.39 34.84 27.38
N ALA A 116 1.50 36.02 28.01
CA ALA A 116 2.47 37.03 27.62
C ALA A 116 3.93 36.54 27.68
N VAL A 117 4.27 35.76 28.71
CA VAL A 117 5.61 35.16 28.88
C VAL A 117 5.84 34.06 27.84
N LEU A 118 4.82 33.25 27.54
CA LEU A 118 4.92 32.24 26.49
C LEU A 118 5.19 32.87 25.13
N ARG A 119 4.52 33.98 24.80
CA ARG A 119 4.78 34.73 23.55
C ARG A 119 6.15 35.37 23.52
N GLU A 120 6.61 35.96 24.62
CA GLU A 120 7.97 36.51 24.71
C GLU A 120 9.03 35.43 24.45
N ARG A 121 8.87 34.22 25.01
CA ARG A 121 9.75 33.08 24.75
C ARG A 121 9.72 32.65 23.28
N PHE A 122 8.55 32.71 22.65
CA PHE A 122 8.39 32.41 21.22
C PHE A 122 9.11 33.41 20.33
N GLU A 123 8.92 34.70 20.58
CA GLU A 123 9.59 35.78 19.83
C GLU A 123 11.12 35.72 19.97
N ARG A 124 11.62 35.16 21.08
CA ARG A 124 13.04 34.91 21.32
C ARG A 124 13.58 33.60 20.72
N GLY A 125 12.74 32.81 20.05
CA GLY A 125 13.15 31.55 19.41
C GLY A 125 13.47 30.42 20.40
N LEU A 126 12.84 30.40 21.58
CA LEU A 126 13.09 29.38 22.61
C LEU A 126 12.47 28.01 22.30
N TYR A 127 11.54 27.95 21.35
CA TYR A 127 10.80 26.75 20.95
C TYR A 127 11.34 26.17 19.64
N ALA A 128 10.85 24.98 19.25
CA ALA A 128 11.23 24.37 17.99
C ALA A 128 10.90 25.28 16.79
N PRO A 129 11.72 25.31 15.73
CA PRO A 129 11.53 26.21 14.59
C PRO A 129 10.19 26.08 13.85
N HIS A 130 9.54 24.92 13.96
CA HIS A 130 8.25 24.64 13.33
C HIS A 130 7.05 24.86 14.26
N ALA A 131 7.28 25.23 15.51
CA ALA A 131 6.20 25.64 16.40
C ALA A 131 5.65 26.98 15.92
N ASP A 132 4.32 27.10 15.86
CA ASP A 132 3.63 28.34 15.51
C ASP A 132 2.77 28.85 16.69
N LEU A 133 2.10 29.99 16.50
CA LEU A 133 1.22 30.55 17.53
C LEU A 133 0.07 29.60 17.88
N HIS A 134 -0.38 28.79 16.92
CA HIS A 134 -1.43 27.80 17.14
C HIS A 134 -0.94 26.67 18.06
N ARG A 135 0.25 26.12 17.82
CA ARG A 135 0.94 25.15 18.70
C ARG A 135 1.07 25.73 20.10
N LEU A 136 1.54 26.97 20.22
CA LEU A 136 1.68 27.63 21.52
C LEU A 136 0.37 27.72 22.30
N LYS A 137 -0.69 28.17 21.63
CA LYS A 137 -2.01 28.39 22.23
C LYS A 137 -2.67 27.09 22.66
N PHE A 138 -2.62 26.05 21.82
CA PHE A 138 -3.35 24.80 22.06
C PHE A 138 -2.50 23.68 22.66
N GLN A 139 -1.23 23.93 22.99
CA GLN A 139 -0.35 22.95 23.62
C GLN A 139 -0.98 22.33 24.88
N CYS A 140 -1.61 23.13 25.73
CA CYS A 140 -2.19 22.67 27.00
C CYS A 140 -3.29 21.63 26.78
N PHE A 141 -4.31 22.00 25.99
CA PHE A 141 -5.35 21.08 25.56
C PHE A 141 -4.77 19.82 24.90
N LYS A 142 -3.89 19.97 23.91
CA LYS A 142 -3.35 18.83 23.15
C LYS A 142 -2.49 17.90 24.02
N SER A 143 -1.73 18.45 24.96
CA SER A 143 -0.94 17.67 25.92
C SER A 143 -1.83 16.88 26.87
N ALA A 144 -2.90 17.50 27.37
CA ALA A 144 -3.86 16.84 28.25
C ALA A 144 -4.62 15.75 27.48
N TRP A 145 -5.05 16.03 26.26
CA TRP A 145 -5.69 15.07 25.38
C TRP A 145 -4.79 13.88 25.06
N MET A 146 -3.53 14.12 24.67
CA MET A 146 -2.54 13.07 24.42
C MET A 146 -2.37 12.18 25.65
N PHE A 147 -2.26 12.78 26.85
CA PHE A 147 -2.13 12.04 28.10
C PHE A 147 -3.36 11.16 28.37
N GLU A 148 -4.56 11.73 28.30
CA GLU A 148 -5.81 11.03 28.60
C GLU A 148 -6.10 9.94 27.57
N VAL A 149 -5.89 10.20 26.27
CA VAL A 149 -6.02 9.18 25.22
C VAL A 149 -5.05 8.03 25.44
N PHE A 150 -3.80 8.29 25.78
CA PHE A 150 -2.79 7.25 25.94
C PHE A 150 -3.00 6.43 27.23
N HIS A 151 -3.09 7.10 28.37
CA HIS A 151 -3.14 6.41 29.67
C HIS A 151 -4.53 5.94 30.06
N ARG A 152 -5.57 6.70 29.71
CA ARG A 152 -6.95 6.35 30.05
C ARG A 152 -7.72 5.77 28.88
N GLY A 153 -7.49 6.22 27.64
CA GLY A 153 -8.14 5.65 26.45
C GLY A 153 -7.58 4.27 26.11
N PHE A 154 -6.30 4.19 25.77
CA PHE A 154 -5.62 2.94 25.41
C PHE A 154 -5.15 2.12 26.61
N SER A 155 -5.37 2.61 27.82
CA SER A 155 -5.07 1.94 29.08
C SER A 155 -3.58 1.62 29.28
N PHE A 156 -2.67 2.42 28.72
CA PHE A 156 -1.24 2.29 29.01
C PHE A 156 -0.95 2.75 30.45
N PRO A 157 -0.21 1.97 31.26
CA PRO A 157 0.11 2.37 32.62
C PRO A 157 1.01 3.62 32.63
N GLU A 158 0.86 4.49 33.62
CA GLU A 158 1.71 5.69 33.76
C GLU A 158 3.20 5.34 33.99
N SER A 159 3.48 4.13 34.46
CA SER A 159 4.83 3.57 34.59
C SER A 159 5.42 3.02 33.29
N TYR A 160 4.67 3.04 32.18
CA TYR A 160 5.13 2.52 30.90
C TYR A 160 6.30 3.34 30.36
N GLY A 161 7.49 2.72 30.28
CA GLY A 161 8.73 3.37 29.84
C GLY A 161 9.14 3.09 28.40
N SER A 162 8.41 2.23 27.68
CA SER A 162 8.77 1.78 26.33
C SER A 162 7.95 2.48 25.23
N LEU A 163 7.63 3.76 25.43
CA LEU A 163 7.07 4.64 24.41
C LEU A 163 8.15 5.62 23.96
N LYS A 164 8.42 5.68 22.65
CA LYS A 164 9.30 6.67 22.03
C LYS A 164 8.50 7.59 21.13
N THR A 165 8.51 8.90 21.41
CA THR A 165 7.93 9.90 20.52
C THR A 165 8.94 10.28 19.45
N ALA A 166 8.53 10.31 18.19
CA ALA A 166 9.45 10.60 17.09
C ALA A 166 8.73 11.25 15.91
N LEU A 167 9.43 12.13 15.20
CA LEU A 167 9.02 12.61 13.88
C LEU A 167 9.42 11.63 12.77
N GLN A 168 10.60 11.02 12.93
CA GLN A 168 11.27 10.19 11.93
C GLN A 168 11.91 8.97 12.58
N VAL A 169 12.11 7.91 11.79
CA VAL A 169 12.84 6.71 12.19
C VAL A 169 14.01 6.54 11.24
N TYR A 170 15.24 6.57 11.76
CA TYR A 170 16.48 6.59 10.98
C TYR A 170 16.53 7.72 9.94
N ASP A 171 16.21 8.95 10.37
CA ASP A 171 16.19 10.17 9.55
C ASP A 171 15.26 10.09 8.32
N LYS A 172 14.26 9.21 8.40
CA LYS A 172 13.23 9.03 7.37
C LYS A 172 11.86 9.12 7.99
N GLU A 173 10.97 9.83 7.31
CA GLU A 173 9.57 9.87 7.68
C GLU A 173 8.94 8.48 7.53
N VAL A 174 8.12 8.10 8.51
CA VAL A 174 7.42 6.82 8.48
C VAL A 174 6.24 6.90 7.51
N GLN A 175 6.39 6.25 6.36
CA GLN A 175 5.40 6.26 5.29
C GLN A 175 4.55 4.98 5.31
N TRP A 176 3.25 5.10 5.55
CA TRP A 176 2.32 3.96 5.48
C TRP A 176 2.24 3.36 4.06
N THR A 177 2.52 4.17 3.04
CA THR A 177 2.60 3.76 1.63
C THR A 177 3.70 2.73 1.39
N LEU A 178 4.81 2.80 2.13
CA LEU A 178 5.88 1.79 2.08
C LEU A 178 5.37 0.42 2.55
N GLY A 179 4.60 0.39 3.63
CA GLY A 179 3.95 -0.84 4.11
C GLY A 179 2.96 -1.40 3.08
N ALA A 180 2.19 -0.53 2.44
CA ALA A 180 1.25 -0.93 1.40
C ALA A 180 1.95 -1.58 0.19
N ILE A 181 3.04 -0.98 -0.33
CA ILE A 181 3.76 -1.58 -1.45
C ILE A 181 4.41 -2.91 -1.05
N LEU A 182 5.06 -3.00 0.11
CA LEU A 182 5.67 -4.24 0.62
C LEU A 182 4.63 -5.36 0.75
N TYR A 183 3.44 -5.05 1.25
CA TYR A 183 2.37 -6.03 1.36
C TYR A 183 1.86 -6.51 0.00
N ARG A 184 1.72 -5.59 -0.97
CA ARG A 184 1.26 -5.91 -2.33
C ARG A 184 2.30 -6.69 -3.12
N THR A 185 3.59 -6.49 -2.85
CA THR A 185 4.70 -7.15 -3.53
C THR A 185 5.27 -8.37 -2.79
N ARG A 186 4.70 -8.77 -1.63
CA ARG A 186 5.20 -9.86 -0.78
C ARG A 186 5.41 -11.22 -1.48
N PHE A 187 4.75 -11.45 -2.61
CA PHE A 187 4.86 -12.68 -3.39
C PHE A 187 5.83 -12.60 -4.57
N LEU A 188 6.42 -11.43 -4.87
CA LEU A 188 7.45 -11.33 -5.91
C LEU A 188 8.63 -12.28 -5.66
N PRO A 189 9.18 -12.39 -4.42
CA PRO A 189 10.28 -13.32 -4.13
C PRO A 189 9.90 -14.80 -4.34
N LEU A 190 8.62 -15.14 -4.27
CA LEU A 190 8.19 -16.52 -4.54
C LEU A 190 8.39 -16.92 -5.99
N ARG A 191 8.41 -15.98 -6.95
CA ARG A 191 8.70 -16.31 -8.35
C ARG A 191 10.12 -16.85 -8.51
N ASP A 192 11.08 -16.22 -7.84
CA ASP A 192 12.49 -16.62 -7.89
C ASP A 192 12.72 -17.94 -7.14
N ILE A 193 12.08 -18.12 -5.97
CA ILE A 193 12.19 -19.36 -5.17
C ILE A 193 11.45 -20.54 -5.84
N GLN A 194 10.28 -20.30 -6.42
CA GLN A 194 9.50 -21.34 -7.09
C GLN A 194 10.01 -21.68 -8.48
N GLN A 195 10.88 -20.88 -9.10
CA GLN A 195 11.44 -21.23 -10.41
C GLN A 195 12.27 -22.54 -10.37
N GLU A 196 12.83 -22.90 -9.20
CA GLU A 196 13.45 -24.21 -9.00
C GLU A 196 12.43 -25.35 -8.83
N ASN A 197 11.29 -25.10 -8.18
CA ASN A 197 10.22 -26.09 -7.95
C ASN A 197 9.22 -26.21 -9.13
N PHE A 198 9.13 -25.19 -9.98
CA PHE A 198 8.27 -25.11 -11.17
C PHE A 198 9.06 -25.26 -12.48
N ARG A 199 10.28 -25.82 -12.43
CA ARG A 199 10.79 -26.56 -13.58
C ARG A 199 9.82 -27.71 -13.82
N GLY A 200 8.84 -27.44 -14.68
CA GLY A 200 7.72 -28.33 -14.94
C GLY A 200 8.23 -29.75 -15.14
N ILE A 201 7.57 -30.71 -14.50
CA ILE A 201 7.72 -32.12 -14.81
C ILE A 201 7.28 -32.26 -16.28
N HIS A 202 8.22 -32.11 -17.19
CA HIS A 202 8.01 -32.40 -18.59
C HIS A 202 7.76 -33.90 -18.67
N SER A 203 6.50 -34.26 -18.93
CA SER A 203 6.16 -35.64 -19.23
C SER A 203 7.01 -36.12 -20.40
N HIS A 204 7.73 -37.23 -20.21
CA HIS A 204 8.58 -37.88 -21.22
C HIS A 204 7.86 -38.24 -22.55
N TRP A 205 6.56 -38.00 -22.63
CA TRP A 205 5.71 -38.24 -23.80
C TRP A 205 6.10 -37.44 -25.05
N ARG A 206 6.78 -36.28 -24.91
CA ARG A 206 7.27 -35.54 -26.09
C ARG A 206 8.53 -36.14 -26.73
N SER A 207 9.32 -36.93 -26.01
CA SER A 207 10.50 -37.59 -26.60
C SER A 207 10.15 -38.78 -27.48
N PHE A 208 9.11 -39.56 -27.13
CA PHE A 208 8.71 -40.73 -27.93
C PHE A 208 8.17 -40.35 -29.32
N SER A 209 7.49 -39.20 -29.46
CA SER A 209 6.94 -38.75 -30.75
C SER A 209 8.02 -38.26 -31.74
N PHE A 210 9.13 -37.71 -31.23
CA PHE A 210 10.25 -37.24 -32.07
C PHE A 210 11.05 -38.41 -32.66
N VAL A 211 11.31 -39.44 -31.86
CA VAL A 211 12.07 -40.63 -32.28
C VAL A 211 11.32 -41.41 -33.36
N TYR A 212 10.00 -41.57 -33.23
CA TYR A 212 9.18 -42.32 -34.21
C TYR A 212 9.10 -41.60 -35.57
N ASN A 213 9.02 -40.26 -35.57
CA ASN A 213 9.03 -39.46 -36.80
C ASN A 213 10.37 -39.54 -37.54
N HIS A 214 11.49 -39.62 -36.83
CA HIS A 214 12.80 -39.69 -37.48
C HIS A 214 13.03 -41.03 -38.20
N TYR A 215 12.61 -42.15 -37.59
CA TYR A 215 12.69 -43.47 -38.24
C TYR A 215 11.76 -43.60 -39.45
N LEU A 216 10.56 -43.00 -39.38
CA LEU A 216 9.63 -42.97 -40.51
C LEU A 216 10.23 -42.24 -41.72
N PHE A 217 10.85 -41.08 -41.50
CA PHE A 217 11.50 -40.31 -42.56
C PHE A 217 12.68 -41.06 -43.18
N LEU A 218 13.49 -41.73 -42.35
CA LEU A 218 14.63 -42.55 -42.79
C LEU A 218 14.17 -43.75 -43.64
N ALA A 219 13.09 -44.42 -43.24
CA ALA A 219 12.50 -45.51 -44.00
C ALA A 219 11.98 -45.03 -45.37
N CYS A 220 11.26 -43.91 -45.42
CA CYS A 220 10.78 -43.32 -46.68
C CYS A 220 11.94 -42.96 -47.62
N PHE A 221 13.01 -42.36 -47.09
CA PHE A 221 14.19 -42.02 -47.88
C PHE A 221 14.89 -43.24 -48.47
N LEU A 222 15.04 -44.32 -47.69
CA LEU A 222 15.61 -45.58 -48.16
C LEU A 222 14.78 -46.21 -49.28
N VAL A 223 13.44 -46.21 -49.17
CA VAL A 223 12.54 -46.73 -50.22
C VAL A 223 12.69 -45.95 -51.52
N VAL A 224 12.78 -44.62 -51.46
CA VAL A 224 12.99 -43.78 -52.64
C VAL A 224 14.36 -44.02 -53.27
N LEU A 225 15.42 -44.15 -52.46
CA LEU A 225 16.75 -44.49 -52.99
C LEU A 225 16.76 -45.86 -53.66
N LEU A 226 16.09 -46.84 -53.09
CA LEU A 226 16.02 -48.19 -53.63
C LEU A 226 15.23 -48.21 -54.94
N SER A 227 14.13 -47.45 -55.04
CA SER A 227 13.37 -47.31 -56.29
C SER A 227 14.18 -46.59 -57.38
N ILE A 228 14.92 -45.53 -57.04
CA ILE A 228 15.87 -44.87 -57.96
C ILE A 228 16.96 -45.84 -58.40
N LEU A 229 17.56 -46.60 -57.47
CA LEU A 229 18.61 -47.56 -57.80
C LEU A 229 18.07 -48.65 -58.73
N LEU A 230 16.89 -49.21 -58.44
CA LEU A 230 16.23 -50.19 -59.31
C LEU A 230 15.88 -49.60 -60.67
N TYR A 231 15.43 -48.34 -60.72
CA TYR A 231 15.16 -47.63 -61.96
C TYR A 231 16.45 -47.46 -62.79
N LEU A 232 17.55 -47.02 -62.18
CA LEU A 232 18.85 -46.89 -62.84
C LEU A 232 19.43 -48.25 -63.25
N LEU A 233 19.28 -49.30 -62.44
CA LEU A 233 19.68 -50.66 -62.80
C LEU A 233 18.84 -51.20 -63.95
N ARG A 234 17.53 -50.91 -63.96
CA ARG A 234 16.63 -51.25 -65.07
C ARG A 234 17.04 -50.50 -66.33
N LEU A 235 17.34 -49.20 -66.25
CA LEU A 235 17.87 -48.40 -67.36
C LEU A 235 19.21 -48.93 -67.86
N ARG A 236 20.14 -49.29 -66.98
CA ARG A 236 21.41 -49.91 -67.36
C ARG A 236 21.22 -51.29 -68.00
N ARG A 237 20.25 -52.09 -67.53
CA ARG A 237 19.86 -53.36 -68.17
C ARG A 237 19.23 -53.15 -69.55
N ILE A 238 18.40 -52.11 -69.72
CA ILE A 238 17.76 -51.78 -71.00
C ILE A 238 18.78 -51.18 -71.97
N HIS A 239 19.69 -50.33 -71.51
CA HIS A 239 20.77 -49.76 -72.32
C HIS A 239 21.86 -50.80 -72.65
N ARG A 240 22.03 -51.85 -71.83
CA ARG A 240 22.80 -53.06 -72.21
C ARG A 240 22.04 -53.99 -73.17
N ARG A 241 20.74 -53.80 -73.37
CA ARG A 241 19.87 -54.61 -74.24
C ARG A 241 19.39 -53.87 -75.50
N LEU A 242 19.98 -52.72 -75.84
CA LEU A 242 19.81 -52.11 -77.16
C LEU A 242 21.15 -52.13 -77.95
N PRO A 243 21.23 -52.95 -79.01
CA PRO A 243 22.06 -52.68 -80.18
C PRO A 243 21.32 -51.74 -81.15
N HIS A 244 22.03 -50.82 -81.80
CA HIS A 244 21.58 -50.08 -82.98
C HIS A 244 22.21 -50.71 -84.25
N PRO A 245 21.68 -50.51 -85.46
CA PRO A 245 20.28 -50.62 -85.92
C PRO A 245 20.18 -51.34 -87.29
N SER A 246 18.98 -51.78 -87.71
CA SER A 246 18.68 -51.87 -89.15
C SER A 246 17.17 -51.99 -89.42
N SER A 247 16.68 -51.07 -90.26
CA SER A 247 15.67 -51.23 -91.34
C SER A 247 14.32 -51.88 -90.99
N SER A 248 13.16 -51.39 -91.37
CA SER A 248 12.79 -50.41 -92.40
C SER A 248 11.25 -50.30 -92.42
N SER A 249 10.78 -49.18 -92.99
CA SER A 249 9.53 -49.04 -93.79
C SER A 249 8.20 -49.28 -93.06
N SER A 250 7.45 -48.20 -92.80
CA SER A 250 6.31 -47.71 -93.63
C SER A 250 5.00 -48.20 -93.02
N SER A 251 3.93 -47.44 -92.84
CA SER A 251 3.48 -46.14 -93.36
C SER A 251 2.13 -45.83 -92.69
N SER A 252 1.79 -44.53 -92.57
CA SER A 252 0.41 -43.95 -92.55
C SER A 252 -0.59 -44.46 -91.50
N SER A 253 -1.38 -43.66 -90.78
CA SER A 253 -1.87 -42.28 -90.95
C SER A 253 -2.81 -41.96 -89.76
N SER A 254 -2.88 -40.67 -89.36
CA SER A 254 -4.06 -39.95 -88.77
C SER A 254 -4.77 -40.55 -87.54
N SER A 255 -5.13 -39.84 -86.46
CA SER A 255 -5.38 -38.42 -86.22
C SER A 255 -5.82 -38.25 -84.76
N SER A 256 -5.75 -36.99 -84.28
CA SER A 256 -6.68 -36.32 -83.34
C SER A 256 -6.75 -36.83 -81.89
N SER A 257 -6.21 -36.05 -80.93
CA SER A 257 -6.93 -35.07 -80.09
C SER A 257 -7.60 -35.76 -78.88
N SER A 258 -7.77 -35.22 -77.68
CA SER A 258 -8.01 -33.84 -77.26
C SER A 258 -8.10 -33.86 -75.72
N SER A 259 -7.43 -32.93 -75.03
CA SER A 259 -8.05 -32.20 -73.89
C SER A 259 -9.12 -31.25 -74.48
N PRO A 260 -9.99 -30.50 -73.75
CA PRO A 260 -9.95 -30.13 -72.32
C PRO A 260 -11.37 -29.95 -71.68
N ALA A 261 -11.42 -29.32 -70.50
CA ALA A 261 -12.27 -28.15 -70.15
C ALA A 261 -12.97 -28.31 -68.77
N LEU A 262 -12.85 -27.41 -67.78
CA LEU A 262 -13.03 -25.93 -67.62
C LEU A 262 -14.45 -25.53 -67.16
N TRP A 263 -14.50 -24.75 -66.07
CA TRP A 263 -15.57 -23.82 -65.60
C TRP A 263 -16.83 -24.42 -64.92
N ILE A 264 -17.55 -23.75 -64.00
CA ILE A 264 -17.74 -22.33 -63.68
C ILE A 264 -18.21 -22.13 -62.22
N GLN A 265 -18.08 -20.90 -61.73
CA GLN A 265 -18.52 -20.35 -60.45
C GLN A 265 -19.61 -19.29 -60.72
N ASP A 266 -20.65 -19.19 -59.89
CA ASP A 266 -21.64 -18.09 -59.92
C ASP A 266 -21.82 -17.44 -58.54
N GLY A 267 -21.85 -16.10 -58.52
CA GLY A 267 -22.25 -15.22 -57.38
C GLY A 267 -23.78 -15.14 -57.24
N LEU A 268 -24.45 -14.34 -56.39
CA LEU A 268 -24.24 -13.03 -55.74
C LEU A 268 -25.31 -12.90 -54.62
N SER A 269 -24.99 -12.50 -53.37
CA SER A 269 -25.19 -11.16 -52.76
C SER A 269 -26.48 -11.00 -51.88
N PRO A 270 -26.65 -9.94 -51.04
CA PRO A 270 -26.84 -10.06 -49.57
C PRO A 270 -28.15 -9.44 -49.03
N GLN A 271 -28.52 -9.66 -47.76
CA GLN A 271 -29.48 -8.76 -47.08
C GLN A 271 -29.35 -8.64 -45.56
N LYS A 272 -29.88 -7.50 -45.10
CA LYS A 272 -29.61 -6.67 -43.91
C LYS A 272 -30.53 -7.03 -42.73
N ILE A 273 -30.06 -6.70 -41.53
CA ILE A 273 -30.78 -6.65 -40.24
C ILE A 273 -32.01 -5.71 -40.33
N PRO A 274 -33.01 -5.85 -39.44
CA PRO A 274 -33.18 -4.77 -38.46
C PRO A 274 -33.68 -5.22 -37.07
N GLY A 275 -33.46 -4.34 -36.08
CA GLY A 275 -34.41 -4.09 -34.97
C GLY A 275 -34.16 -4.82 -33.67
#